data_AF-A0A7V3M3V3-F1
#
_entry.id   AF-A0A7V3M3V3-F1
#
_cell.length_a   1.000
_cell.length_b   1.000
_cell.length_c   1.000
_cell.angle_alpha   90.00
_cell.angle_beta   90.00
_cell.angle_gamma   90.00
#
_symmetry.space_group_name_H-M   'P 1'
#
loop_
_entity.id
_entity.type
_entity.pdbx_description
1 polymer ?
#
loop_
_entity_poly.entity_id
_entity_poly.type
_entity_poly.pdbx_seq_one_letter_code
_entity_poly.pdbx_strand_id
1 'polypeptide(L)'
;MNYCTYILKKLTLVITLFFSLNVFIYAEGTYHAGAGMEQQLFEYDNQSVNNATGITVEDRPLYVDILNPGEVINIHVCGGANADDIDIEIWDENGTTQLNTTHSITADNNSEAGHISCTDPFTATITNPYQYTPPSTGTYQIRLKNLASTTGYLSRFNVSVNNGSTSIDPQAAEGRLWAYRWGYNAGSYDEADSTDANYYIITDGGFTDTYYIWQLNFDKFAGFVYEIVANDLGPDSPNGNGDTVAGMSVCIGDLSGTACQNTNLGTNTVSPKYKVYLNDPEKSYPRPQVGPQISNFYFLDNAGEDNTISPGTSSGVQDNGTFNFTTNLETNGTYELILDTDGSGDYGEGDVYLRGVARPGENNLTWDGNDNQGNPLPIGNYPATISIKPGEYNFSAVDAETSGGPGNNGLTIHAVEGNGTVDSSDTVHWDDVSASNLTGFNMDGSLGRYHNLGDFTAG
;
A
#
# COMPACT_ATOMS: atom_id res chain seq x y z
N MET A 1 60.49 -37.55 58.86
CA MET A 1 60.32 -37.83 57.41
C MET A 1 58.84 -37.66 57.11
N ASN A 2 58.44 -36.45 56.72
CA ASN A 2 58.28 -35.99 55.32
C ASN A 2 56.98 -36.54 54.71
N TYR A 3 55.90 -35.76 54.71
CA TYR A 3 55.45 -34.82 53.64
C TYR A 3 54.53 -35.50 52.61
N CYS A 4 53.24 -35.12 52.58
CA CYS A 4 52.52 -34.61 51.39
C CYS A 4 50.98 -34.59 51.58
N THR A 5 50.34 -33.45 51.89
CA THR A 5 49.63 -32.51 50.96
C THR A 5 48.61 -33.17 50.02
N TYR A 6 47.30 -33.08 50.31
CA TYR A 6 46.34 -32.07 49.80
C TYR A 6 46.17 -32.05 48.27
N ILE A 7 44.94 -32.32 47.79
CA ILE A 7 44.10 -31.46 46.91
C ILE A 7 42.98 -32.33 46.32
N LEU A 8 41.78 -32.18 46.88
CA LEU A 8 40.53 -32.65 46.30
C LEU A 8 40.13 -31.66 45.19
N LYS A 9 40.51 -31.93 43.94
CA LYS A 9 40.03 -31.14 42.78
C LYS A 9 38.54 -31.41 42.58
N LYS A 10 37.69 -30.47 42.98
CA LYS A 10 36.34 -30.33 42.42
C LYS A 10 36.48 -30.00 40.94
N LEU A 11 36.25 -30.99 40.09
CA LEU A 11 36.12 -30.80 38.65
C LEU A 11 34.70 -30.25 38.41
N THR A 12 34.55 -28.93 38.39
CA THR A 12 33.35 -28.28 37.85
C THR A 12 33.37 -28.49 36.34
N LEU A 13 32.61 -29.46 35.86
CA LEU A 13 32.32 -29.64 34.44
C LEU A 13 31.42 -28.47 34.01
N VAL A 14 32.03 -27.39 33.51
CA VAL A 14 31.31 -26.33 32.80
C VAL A 14 30.96 -26.90 31.43
N ILE A 15 29.75 -27.42 31.29
CA ILE A 15 29.16 -27.70 29.99
C ILE A 15 28.87 -26.34 29.37
N THR A 16 29.79 -25.83 28.56
CA THR A 16 29.52 -24.73 27.64
C THR A 16 28.63 -25.30 26.54
N LEU A 17 27.32 -25.27 26.77
CA LEU A 17 26.34 -25.50 25.71
C LEU A 17 26.54 -24.34 24.73
N PHE A 18 27.31 -24.58 23.65
CA PHE A 18 27.24 -23.71 22.48
C PHE A 18 25.85 -23.90 21.89
N PHE A 19 24.89 -23.11 22.37
CA PHE A 19 23.75 -22.76 21.55
C PHE A 19 24.36 -22.06 20.33
N SER A 20 24.43 -22.75 19.20
CA SER A 20 24.44 -22.08 17.91
C SER A 20 23.12 -21.32 17.87
N LEU A 21 23.15 -20.07 18.33
CA LEU A 21 22.12 -19.12 17.98
C LEU A 21 22.17 -19.11 16.45
N ASN A 22 21.15 -19.70 15.82
CA ASN A 22 20.93 -19.48 14.41
C ASN A 22 20.74 -17.97 14.31
N VAL A 23 21.79 -17.29 13.86
CA VAL A 23 21.70 -15.89 13.48
C VAL A 23 20.93 -15.97 12.18
N PHE A 24 19.62 -15.84 12.29
CA PHE A 24 18.81 -15.67 11.11
C PHE A 24 19.28 -14.39 10.43
N ILE A 25 19.57 -14.55 9.15
CA ILE A 25 19.96 -13.50 8.25
C ILE A 25 18.73 -13.34 7.38
N TYR A 26 18.27 -12.11 7.32
CA TYR A 26 16.98 -11.74 6.79
C TYR A 26 17.24 -10.73 5.63
N ALA A 27 16.36 -10.54 4.63
CA ALA A 27 16.44 -9.44 3.65
C ALA A 27 15.20 -9.16 2.77
N GLU A 28 14.98 -7.91 2.36
CA GLU A 28 13.86 -7.49 1.49
C GLU A 28 14.32 -6.60 0.34
N GLY A 29 13.69 -6.66 -0.83
CA GLY A 29 14.10 -5.81 -1.95
C GLY A 29 13.59 -6.29 -3.30
N THR A 30 14.36 -6.09 -4.37
CA THR A 30 13.95 -6.40 -5.75
C THR A 30 13.45 -7.84 -5.92
N TYR A 31 14.03 -8.80 -5.21
CA TYR A 31 13.56 -10.20 -5.25
C TYR A 31 12.11 -10.35 -4.79
N HIS A 32 11.69 -9.57 -3.80
CA HIS A 32 10.33 -9.60 -3.23
C HIS A 32 9.37 -8.65 -3.96
N ALA A 33 9.90 -7.67 -4.69
CA ALA A 33 9.09 -6.71 -5.44
C ALA A 33 8.55 -7.27 -6.76
N GLY A 34 9.00 -8.44 -7.23
CA GLY A 34 8.43 -9.13 -8.39
C GLY A 34 9.25 -10.32 -8.89
N ALA A 35 8.59 -11.39 -9.32
CA ALA A 35 9.25 -12.49 -10.01
C ALA A 35 9.96 -11.98 -11.28
N GLY A 36 11.22 -12.38 -11.47
CA GLY A 36 12.05 -11.92 -12.60
C GLY A 36 13.01 -10.79 -12.26
N MET A 37 12.80 -10.06 -11.16
CA MET A 37 13.63 -8.91 -10.75
C MET A 37 13.69 -7.81 -11.82
N GLU A 38 12.65 -7.67 -12.63
CA GLU A 38 12.54 -6.67 -13.69
C GLU A 38 11.93 -5.35 -13.17
N GLN A 39 11.40 -5.36 -11.94
CA GLN A 39 10.88 -4.17 -11.27
C GLN A 39 12.00 -3.23 -10.80
N GLN A 40 12.37 -2.27 -11.65
CA GLN A 40 13.35 -1.24 -11.30
C GLN A 40 12.69 -0.22 -10.38
N LEU A 41 13.27 0.01 -9.19
CA LEU A 41 12.72 0.92 -8.21
C LEU A 41 13.04 2.37 -8.59
N PHE A 42 12.07 3.28 -8.52
CA PHE A 42 12.34 4.71 -8.61
C PHE A 42 13.25 5.19 -7.49
N GLU A 43 14.20 6.04 -7.83
CA GLU A 43 15.01 6.72 -6.82
C GLU A 43 14.16 7.66 -5.96
N TYR A 44 14.71 8.05 -4.81
CA TYR A 44 14.03 8.86 -3.80
C TYR A 44 13.33 10.09 -4.39
N ASP A 45 14.03 10.90 -5.18
CA ASP A 45 13.53 12.17 -5.72
C ASP A 45 13.36 12.13 -7.24
N ASN A 46 13.00 10.97 -7.81
CA ASN A 46 12.84 10.81 -9.26
C ASN A 46 11.97 11.94 -9.86
N GLN A 47 12.63 12.81 -10.65
CA GLN A 47 11.99 13.91 -11.40
C GLN A 47 11.68 13.54 -12.85
N SER A 48 12.09 12.34 -13.29
CA SER A 48 12.02 11.88 -14.68
C SER A 48 10.63 11.39 -15.09
N VAL A 49 9.76 11.07 -14.11
CA VAL A 49 8.33 10.87 -14.36
C VAL A 49 7.70 12.20 -14.75
N ASN A 50 7.27 12.28 -16.01
CA ASN A 50 6.62 13.45 -16.58
C ASN A 50 5.11 13.23 -16.64
N ASN A 51 4.36 14.30 -16.94
CA ASN A 51 2.91 14.26 -17.03
C ASN A 51 2.35 13.10 -17.86
N ALA A 52 3.08 12.53 -18.83
CA ALA A 52 2.57 11.45 -19.68
C ALA A 52 2.25 10.15 -18.94
N THR A 53 2.92 9.84 -17.82
CA THR A 53 2.64 8.61 -17.05
C THR A 53 1.57 8.80 -15.97
N GLY A 54 1.12 10.03 -15.72
CA GLY A 54 0.18 10.33 -14.63
C GLY A 54 0.73 10.12 -13.21
N ILE A 55 2.01 9.76 -13.06
CA ILE A 55 2.67 9.63 -11.76
C ILE A 55 3.11 11.00 -11.25
N THR A 56 2.77 11.30 -9.99
CA THR A 56 3.16 12.56 -9.34
C THR A 56 4.66 12.60 -9.05
N VAL A 57 5.28 13.77 -9.23
CA VAL A 57 6.67 14.02 -8.83
C VAL A 57 6.72 14.22 -7.32
N GLU A 58 6.92 13.12 -6.60
CA GLU A 58 6.91 13.07 -5.13
C GLU A 58 8.15 12.33 -4.64
N ASP A 59 8.54 12.63 -3.40
CA ASP A 59 9.60 11.90 -2.72
C ASP A 59 9.12 10.48 -2.37
N ARG A 60 9.98 9.48 -2.60
CA ARG A 60 9.72 8.05 -2.40
C ARG A 60 10.70 7.42 -1.42
N PRO A 61 10.69 7.83 -0.15
CA PRO A 61 11.54 7.19 0.83
C PRO A 61 11.10 5.77 1.13
N LEU A 62 12.10 4.93 1.40
CA LEU A 62 11.88 3.64 2.03
C LEU A 62 11.98 3.80 3.55
N TYR A 63 11.32 2.93 4.27
CA TYR A 63 11.32 2.90 5.73
C TYR A 63 11.69 1.51 6.22
N VAL A 64 12.46 1.46 7.29
CA VAL A 64 12.87 0.22 7.93
C VAL A 64 12.59 0.25 9.42
N ASP A 65 11.96 -0.80 9.93
CA ASP A 65 11.67 -0.97 11.35
C ASP A 65 12.85 -1.64 12.07
N ILE A 66 13.25 -1.08 13.21
CA ILE A 66 14.26 -1.64 14.13
C ILE A 66 13.58 -2.02 15.42
N LEU A 67 13.49 -3.31 15.70
CA LEU A 67 12.75 -3.82 16.85
C LEU A 67 13.63 -4.11 18.06
N ASN A 68 14.93 -4.36 17.85
CA ASN A 68 15.87 -4.67 18.91
C ASN A 68 17.07 -3.71 18.91
N PRO A 69 17.53 -3.23 20.08
CA PRO A 69 18.74 -2.42 20.16
C PRO A 69 19.97 -3.17 19.63
N GLY A 70 20.76 -2.49 18.79
CA GLY A 70 21.99 -3.05 18.22
C GLY A 70 21.81 -3.82 16.91
N GLU A 71 20.57 -3.91 16.40
CA GLU A 71 20.32 -4.33 15.02
C GLU A 71 21.03 -3.38 14.02
N VAL A 72 21.38 -3.93 12.87
CA VAL A 72 22.14 -3.27 11.81
C VAL A 72 21.30 -3.30 10.54
N ILE A 73 21.10 -2.13 9.95
CA ILE A 73 20.55 -1.96 8.61
C ILE A 73 21.69 -2.25 7.63
N ASN A 74 21.45 -3.18 6.72
CA ASN A 74 22.36 -3.57 5.65
C ASN A 74 21.71 -3.19 4.33
N ILE A 75 22.45 -2.53 3.44
CA ILE A 75 21.93 -2.07 2.15
C ILE A 75 22.86 -2.52 1.04
N HIS A 76 22.28 -3.12 0.00
CA HIS A 76 22.89 -3.38 -1.30
C HIS A 76 22.08 -2.71 -2.38
N VAL A 77 22.71 -2.01 -3.31
CA VAL A 77 22.02 -1.22 -4.33
C VAL A 77 22.84 -1.12 -5.61
N CYS A 78 22.16 -1.06 -6.74
CA CYS A 78 22.69 -0.73 -8.05
C CYS A 78 21.81 0.33 -8.71
N GLY A 79 22.43 1.27 -9.44
CA GLY A 79 21.73 2.27 -10.22
C GLY A 79 21.06 1.69 -11.46
N GLY A 80 20.93 2.49 -12.52
CA GLY A 80 20.48 2.03 -13.83
C GLY A 80 21.55 1.19 -14.54
N ALA A 81 22.82 1.41 -14.21
CA ALA A 81 23.95 0.61 -14.68
C ALA A 81 24.94 0.30 -13.55
N ASN A 82 25.75 -0.75 -13.75
CA ASN A 82 26.83 -1.11 -12.82
C ASN A 82 27.85 0.01 -12.61
N ALA A 83 27.93 0.98 -13.53
CA ALA A 83 28.85 2.10 -13.54
C ALA A 83 28.26 3.39 -12.92
N ASP A 84 27.02 3.34 -12.42
CA ASP A 84 26.35 4.49 -11.83
C ASP A 84 26.79 4.71 -10.38
N ASP A 85 27.05 5.96 -10.03
CA ASP A 85 27.33 6.36 -8.64
C ASP A 85 26.04 6.42 -7.83
N ILE A 86 26.04 5.84 -6.63
CA ILE A 86 24.86 5.78 -5.76
C ILE A 86 25.09 6.54 -4.46
N ASP A 87 24.07 7.28 -4.01
CA ASP A 87 24.00 7.86 -2.67
C ASP A 87 23.04 7.06 -1.78
N ILE A 88 23.47 6.80 -0.55
CA ILE A 88 22.66 6.16 0.49
C ILE A 88 22.63 7.10 1.69
N GLU A 89 21.43 7.56 2.03
CA GLU A 89 21.19 8.41 3.20
C GLU A 89 20.28 7.70 4.19
N ILE A 90 20.61 7.80 5.49
CA ILE A 90 19.76 7.34 6.58
C ILE A 90 19.29 8.54 7.39
N TRP A 91 17.99 8.62 7.62
CA TRP A 91 17.32 9.71 8.32
C TRP A 91 16.45 9.17 9.47
N ASP A 92 16.07 10.05 10.38
CA ASP A 92 14.98 9.76 11.31
C ASP A 92 13.65 9.49 10.57
N GLU A 93 12.66 8.91 11.26
CA GLU A 93 11.34 8.57 10.68
C GLU A 93 10.65 9.76 10.00
N ASN A 94 10.83 10.96 10.55
CA ASN A 94 10.18 12.17 10.04
C ASN A 94 10.95 12.81 8.87
N GLY A 95 12.12 12.27 8.52
CA GLY A 95 13.00 12.82 7.49
C GLY A 95 13.58 14.19 7.82
N THR A 96 13.66 14.53 9.11
CA THR A 96 14.11 15.85 9.58
C THR A 96 15.60 15.91 9.89
N THR A 97 16.16 14.83 10.44
CA THR A 97 17.57 14.73 10.82
C THR A 97 18.25 13.63 10.03
N GLN A 98 19.28 13.99 9.27
CA GLN A 98 20.15 13.02 8.62
C GLN A 98 21.08 12.40 9.66
N LEU A 99 21.03 11.08 9.79
CA LEU A 99 21.78 10.32 10.78
C LEU A 99 23.06 9.73 10.20
N ASN A 100 23.07 9.41 8.90
CA ASN A 100 24.24 8.94 8.17
C ASN A 100 24.13 9.24 6.67
N THR A 101 25.27 9.34 6.00
CA THR A 101 25.37 9.46 4.53
C THR A 101 26.64 8.77 4.05
N THR A 102 26.54 8.05 2.94
CA THR A 102 27.70 7.66 2.13
C THR A 102 27.58 8.29 0.77
N HIS A 103 28.39 9.32 0.56
CA HIS A 103 28.42 10.06 -0.70
C HIS A 103 29.27 9.27 -1.70
N SER A 104 28.60 8.61 -2.65
CA SER A 104 29.16 7.92 -3.81
C SER A 104 29.83 6.58 -3.52
N ILE A 105 29.03 5.51 -3.60
CA ILE A 105 29.53 4.19 -3.98
C ILE A 105 29.98 4.31 -5.44
N THR A 106 31.29 4.41 -5.67
CA THR A 106 31.88 4.57 -7.00
C THR A 106 31.94 3.21 -7.69
N ALA A 107 31.32 3.18 -8.84
CA ALA A 107 30.85 1.99 -9.53
C ALA A 107 31.95 1.11 -10.18
N ASP A 108 33.22 1.50 -10.04
CA ASP A 108 34.30 0.94 -10.85
C ASP A 108 34.83 -0.41 -10.33
N ASN A 109 34.38 -0.89 -9.16
CA ASN A 109 34.66 -2.25 -8.67
C ASN A 109 33.57 -2.73 -7.70
N ASN A 110 33.00 -3.92 -7.91
CA ASN A 110 32.10 -4.67 -6.99
C ASN A 110 32.69 -4.92 -5.56
N SER A 111 33.78 -4.24 -5.19
CA SER A 111 34.43 -4.27 -3.89
C SER A 111 33.98 -3.15 -2.95
N GLU A 112 33.27 -2.12 -3.44
CA GLU A 112 32.76 -1.07 -2.56
C GLU A 112 31.55 -1.55 -1.74
N ALA A 113 31.50 -1.12 -0.48
CA ALA A 113 30.45 -1.55 0.44
C ALA A 113 29.09 -1.01 -0.02
N GLY A 114 28.11 -1.90 -0.15
CA GLY A 114 26.75 -1.60 -0.56
C GLY A 114 26.51 -1.64 -2.07
N HIS A 115 27.54 -1.83 -2.89
CA HIS A 115 27.33 -2.08 -4.32
C HIS A 115 26.88 -3.53 -4.56
N ILE A 116 25.96 -3.72 -5.51
CA ILE A 116 25.61 -5.03 -6.07
C ILE A 116 25.55 -4.94 -7.59
N SER A 117 25.76 -6.05 -8.30
CA SER A 117 25.57 -6.06 -9.75
C SER A 117 24.11 -5.76 -10.10
N CYS A 118 23.88 -4.86 -11.06
CA CYS A 118 22.56 -4.56 -11.62
C CYS A 118 21.90 -5.78 -12.29
N THR A 119 22.68 -6.82 -12.59
CA THR A 119 22.19 -8.09 -13.14
C THR A 119 22.28 -9.24 -12.13
N ASP A 120 22.50 -8.94 -10.85
CA ASP A 120 22.51 -9.99 -9.82
C ASP A 120 21.14 -10.67 -9.77
N PRO A 121 21.09 -12.03 -9.79
CA PRO A 121 19.83 -12.75 -9.79
C PRO A 121 19.30 -13.03 -8.37
N PHE A 122 19.99 -12.57 -7.31
CA PHE A 122 19.68 -12.82 -5.91
C PHE A 122 19.47 -14.31 -5.58
N THR A 123 20.12 -15.22 -6.31
CA THR A 123 20.05 -16.68 -6.09
C THR A 123 21.03 -17.20 -5.03
N ALA A 124 21.89 -16.33 -4.51
CA ALA A 124 22.92 -16.66 -3.55
C ALA A 124 23.06 -15.56 -2.51
N THR A 125 23.70 -15.90 -1.41
CA THR A 125 24.07 -14.95 -0.36
C THR A 125 24.96 -13.83 -0.92
N ILE A 126 24.58 -12.58 -0.67
CA ILE A 126 25.34 -11.38 -1.03
C ILE A 126 26.19 -10.92 0.16
N THR A 127 27.29 -10.24 -0.11
CA THR A 127 28.25 -9.82 0.92
C THR A 127 28.61 -8.35 0.77
N ASN A 128 29.33 -7.79 1.76
CA ASN A 128 29.82 -6.41 1.73
C ASN A 128 28.70 -5.34 1.65
N PRO A 129 27.64 -5.40 2.48
CA PRO A 129 26.62 -4.35 2.51
C PRO A 129 27.19 -3.01 3.00
N TYR A 130 26.52 -1.92 2.64
CA TYR A 130 26.57 -0.71 3.44
C TYR A 130 25.88 -1.00 4.78
N GLN A 131 26.54 -0.73 5.91
CA GLN A 131 26.04 -1.02 7.24
C GLN A 131 25.81 0.26 8.06
N TYR A 132 24.66 0.33 8.71
CA TYR A 132 24.38 1.35 9.70
C TYR A 132 23.70 0.73 10.93
N THR A 133 24.23 1.02 12.12
CA THR A 133 23.64 0.60 13.40
C THR A 133 22.86 1.76 13.99
N PRO A 134 21.52 1.70 14.00
CA PRO A 134 20.72 2.79 14.54
C PRO A 134 20.90 2.94 16.06
N PRO A 135 20.79 4.17 16.61
CA PRO A 135 21.05 4.43 18.02
C PRO A 135 19.98 3.87 18.96
N SER A 136 18.78 3.59 18.45
CA SER A 136 17.65 3.05 19.20
C SER A 136 16.72 2.23 18.30
N THR A 137 15.78 1.52 18.92
CA THR A 137 14.63 0.94 18.20
C THR A 137 13.74 2.05 17.64
N GLY A 138 12.94 1.72 16.62
CA GLY A 138 12.05 2.66 15.92
C GLY A 138 12.12 2.50 14.41
N THR A 139 11.40 3.35 13.69
CA THR A 139 11.45 3.43 12.23
C THR A 139 12.57 4.37 11.80
N TYR A 140 13.27 4.03 10.72
CA TYR A 140 14.24 4.90 10.06
C TYR A 140 13.92 5.03 8.59
N GLN A 141 14.22 6.19 8.02
CA GLN A 141 14.03 6.47 6.61
C GLN A 141 15.34 6.20 5.85
N ILE A 142 15.25 5.49 4.72
CA ILE A 142 16.33 5.24 3.76
C ILE A 142 16.01 6.02 2.49
N ARG A 143 16.97 6.81 2.01
CA ARG A 143 16.88 7.49 0.70
C ARG A 143 18.00 6.96 -0.19
N LEU A 144 17.61 6.43 -1.34
CA LEU A 144 18.51 5.86 -2.34
C LEU A 144 18.43 6.75 -3.58
N LYS A 145 19.58 7.22 -4.07
CA LYS A 145 19.66 8.09 -5.25
C LYS A 145 20.64 7.54 -6.26
N ASN A 146 20.25 7.54 -7.52
CA ASN A 146 21.17 7.31 -8.63
C ASN A 146 21.73 8.66 -9.09
N LEU A 147 23.00 8.93 -8.77
CA LEU A 147 23.64 10.19 -9.10
C LEU A 147 23.98 10.30 -10.61
N ALA A 148 23.85 9.21 -11.37
CA ALA A 148 23.96 9.24 -12.83
C ALA A 148 22.69 9.81 -13.46
N SER A 149 22.81 10.98 -14.08
CA SER A 149 21.70 11.88 -14.44
C SER A 149 20.74 11.43 -15.56
N THR A 150 20.62 10.13 -15.89
CA THR A 150 19.91 9.70 -17.11
C THR A 150 18.72 8.76 -16.92
N THR A 151 18.60 8.07 -15.80
CA THR A 151 17.61 7.01 -15.63
C THR A 151 16.61 7.24 -14.50
N GLY A 152 17.04 7.79 -13.36
CA GLY A 152 16.18 8.06 -12.20
C GLY A 152 15.68 6.81 -11.47
N TYR A 153 16.22 5.63 -11.78
CA TYR A 153 15.83 4.37 -11.15
C TYR A 153 17.04 3.53 -10.71
N LEU A 154 16.74 2.54 -9.88
CA LEU A 154 17.64 1.57 -9.29
C LEU A 154 17.28 0.18 -9.83
N SER A 155 18.20 -0.45 -10.54
CA SER A 155 17.96 -1.77 -11.15
C SER A 155 17.88 -2.86 -10.10
N ARG A 156 18.62 -2.72 -8.99
CA ARG A 156 18.66 -3.69 -7.90
C ARG A 156 18.73 -2.96 -6.57
N PHE A 157 17.98 -3.45 -5.60
CA PHE A 157 18.11 -3.03 -4.21
C PHE A 157 17.79 -4.20 -3.28
N ASN A 158 18.45 -4.20 -2.14
CA ASN A 158 18.17 -5.09 -1.02
C ASN A 158 18.46 -4.33 0.28
N VAL A 159 17.52 -4.41 1.21
CA VAL A 159 17.62 -3.86 2.56
C VAL A 159 17.33 -4.99 3.53
N SER A 160 18.21 -5.17 4.50
CA SER A 160 18.08 -6.21 5.52
C SER A 160 18.37 -5.70 6.92
N VAL A 161 17.76 -6.34 7.92
CA VAL A 161 18.02 -6.04 9.34
C VAL A 161 18.53 -7.28 10.05
N ASN A 162 19.70 -7.19 10.67
CA ASN A 162 20.27 -8.32 11.42
C ASN A 162 21.21 -7.86 12.54
N ASN A 163 21.84 -8.80 13.25
CA ASN A 163 22.76 -8.51 14.35
C ASN A 163 24.22 -8.22 13.90
N GLY A 164 24.40 -7.56 12.76
CA GLY A 164 25.70 -7.17 12.20
C GLY A 164 26.37 -8.17 11.26
N SER A 165 25.63 -9.15 10.73
CA SER A 165 26.12 -10.05 9.68
C SER A 165 26.36 -9.27 8.39
N THR A 166 27.51 -9.48 7.75
CA THR A 166 27.82 -8.95 6.41
C THR A 166 27.46 -9.94 5.29
N SER A 167 27.00 -11.13 5.65
CA SER A 167 26.52 -12.18 4.76
C SER A 167 25.00 -12.12 4.79
N ILE A 168 24.36 -11.80 3.66
CA ILE A 168 22.92 -11.49 3.55
C ILE A 168 22.27 -12.48 2.59
N ASP A 169 21.16 -13.12 2.98
CA ASP A 169 20.33 -13.91 2.07
C ASP A 169 19.25 -13.01 1.47
N PRO A 170 19.35 -12.61 0.20
CA PRO A 170 18.42 -11.66 -0.41
C PRO A 170 16.98 -12.20 -0.57
N GLN A 171 16.74 -13.49 -0.35
CA GLN A 171 15.42 -14.13 -0.49
C GLN A 171 14.67 -14.30 0.84
N ALA A 172 15.26 -13.87 1.95
CA ALA A 172 14.71 -14.12 3.28
C ALA A 172 13.66 -13.08 3.68
N ALA A 173 12.37 -13.40 3.60
CA ALA A 173 11.29 -12.52 4.03
C ALA A 173 11.36 -12.12 5.53
N GLU A 174 11.45 -10.82 5.85
CA GLU A 174 11.55 -10.34 7.25
C GLU A 174 10.34 -9.56 7.76
N GLY A 175 9.61 -8.88 6.90
CA GLY A 175 8.62 -7.87 7.26
C GLY A 175 9.20 -6.62 7.92
N ARG A 176 10.29 -6.04 7.37
CA ARG A 176 10.99 -4.89 7.96
C ARG A 176 10.97 -3.64 7.11
N LEU A 177 10.97 -3.80 5.80
CA LEU A 177 11.02 -2.76 4.78
C LEU A 177 9.61 -2.44 4.29
N TRP A 178 9.30 -1.15 4.30
CA TRP A 178 8.02 -0.65 3.82
C TRP A 178 8.17 0.72 3.19
N ALA A 179 7.15 1.13 2.44
CA ALA A 179 7.03 2.49 1.92
C ALA A 179 5.57 2.94 1.93
N TYR A 180 5.36 4.25 1.81
CA TYR A 180 4.05 4.83 1.54
C TYR A 180 3.73 4.85 0.04
N ARG A 181 4.77 4.84 -0.79
CA ARG A 181 4.71 4.81 -2.26
C ARG A 181 5.76 3.84 -2.76
N TRP A 182 5.36 2.90 -3.60
CA TRP A 182 6.29 2.07 -4.35
C TRP A 182 6.18 2.43 -5.82
N GLY A 183 7.18 3.13 -6.36
CA GLY A 183 7.26 3.49 -7.77
C GLY A 183 8.20 2.57 -8.53
N TYR A 184 7.73 1.98 -9.61
CA TYR A 184 8.50 1.05 -10.44
C TYR A 184 8.52 1.47 -11.90
N ASN A 185 9.61 1.09 -12.57
CA ASN A 185 9.74 1.05 -14.02
C ASN A 185 10.02 -0.40 -14.42
N ALA A 186 8.99 -1.11 -14.87
CA ALA A 186 9.16 -2.43 -15.47
C ALA A 186 9.72 -2.32 -16.89
N GLY A 187 9.46 -1.19 -17.58
CA GLY A 187 10.00 -0.91 -18.91
C GLY A 187 9.37 -1.72 -20.05
N SER A 188 8.32 -2.48 -19.76
CA SER A 188 7.61 -3.37 -20.68
C SER A 188 6.21 -3.71 -20.12
N TYR A 189 5.30 -4.13 -21.01
CA TYR A 189 3.98 -4.66 -20.63
C TYR A 189 3.91 -6.19 -20.79
N ASP A 190 5.03 -6.83 -21.15
CA ASP A 190 5.08 -8.26 -21.38
C ASP A 190 4.88 -9.04 -20.06
N GLU A 191 4.36 -10.27 -20.16
CA GLU A 191 4.18 -11.16 -19.02
C GLU A 191 5.49 -11.43 -18.26
N ALA A 192 6.63 -11.45 -18.96
CA ALA A 192 7.94 -11.67 -18.36
C ALA A 192 8.30 -10.55 -17.36
N ASP A 193 7.96 -9.30 -17.72
CA ASP A 193 8.24 -8.10 -16.94
C ASP A 193 7.10 -7.75 -15.97
N SER A 194 6.11 -8.63 -15.83
CA SER A 194 5.00 -8.43 -14.89
C SER A 194 5.44 -8.60 -13.44
N THR A 195 4.76 -7.90 -12.55
CA THR A 195 4.94 -8.06 -11.10
C THR A 195 4.20 -9.28 -10.60
N ASP A 196 4.95 -10.20 -10.02
CA ASP A 196 4.42 -11.32 -9.25
C ASP A 196 5.04 -11.26 -7.85
N ALA A 197 4.28 -10.63 -6.94
CA ALA A 197 4.73 -10.31 -5.59
C ALA A 197 3.54 -10.12 -4.64
N ASN A 198 3.82 -10.29 -3.35
CA ASN A 198 2.87 -10.03 -2.27
C ASN A 198 3.29 -8.79 -1.51
N TYR A 199 2.39 -7.83 -1.36
CA TYR A 199 2.57 -6.63 -0.55
C TYR A 199 1.63 -6.68 0.64
N TYR A 200 2.04 -6.11 1.77
CA TYR A 200 1.28 -6.18 3.03
C TYR A 200 0.95 -4.78 3.51
N ILE A 201 -0.35 -4.45 3.51
CA ILE A 201 -0.87 -3.12 3.83
C ILE A 201 -1.35 -3.10 5.27
N ILE A 202 -0.87 -2.13 6.04
CA ILE A 202 -1.28 -1.94 7.44
C ILE A 202 -2.29 -0.81 7.54
N THR A 203 -3.49 -1.17 7.97
CA THR A 203 -4.62 -0.26 8.14
C THR A 203 -4.99 -0.10 9.60
N ASP A 204 -5.60 1.04 9.93
CA ASP A 204 -6.13 1.30 11.27
C ASP A 204 -7.35 0.40 11.55
N GLY A 205 -7.38 -0.22 12.72
CA GLY A 205 -8.45 -1.12 13.16
C GLY A 205 -9.72 -0.43 13.65
N GLY A 206 -9.75 0.91 13.67
CA GLY A 206 -10.85 1.72 14.18
C GLY A 206 -10.83 1.95 15.70
N PHE A 207 -9.85 1.35 16.39
CA PHE A 207 -9.66 1.43 17.84
C PHE A 207 -8.19 1.66 18.18
N THR A 208 -7.92 2.27 19.33
CA THR A 208 -6.55 2.63 19.75
C THR A 208 -5.61 1.43 19.72
N ASP A 209 -4.46 1.60 19.06
CA ASP A 209 -3.41 0.57 18.93
C ASP A 209 -3.88 -0.76 18.31
N THR A 210 -4.91 -0.71 17.45
CA THR A 210 -5.41 -1.88 16.71
C THR A 210 -5.34 -1.67 15.21
N TYR A 211 -5.19 -2.78 14.48
CA TYR A 211 -4.87 -2.75 13.05
C TYR A 211 -5.46 -3.95 12.31
N TYR A 212 -5.63 -3.81 11.00
CA TYR A 212 -5.76 -4.94 10.09
C TYR A 212 -4.59 -4.96 9.10
N ILE A 213 -4.16 -6.16 8.75
CA ILE A 213 -3.16 -6.40 7.72
C ILE A 213 -3.86 -7.03 6.53
N TRP A 214 -3.60 -6.50 5.34
CA TRP A 214 -4.08 -7.05 4.09
C TRP A 214 -2.91 -7.43 3.20
N GLN A 215 -2.98 -8.61 2.58
CA GLN A 215 -2.08 -9.01 1.52
C GLN A 215 -2.68 -8.59 0.18
N LEU A 216 -1.96 -7.78 -0.57
CA LEU A 216 -2.19 -7.51 -1.99
C LEU A 216 -1.28 -8.42 -2.80
N ASN A 217 -1.86 -9.35 -3.54
CA ASN A 217 -1.13 -10.24 -4.43
C ASN A 217 -1.25 -9.73 -5.86
N PHE A 218 -0.13 -9.36 -6.46
CA PHE A 218 -0.07 -8.80 -7.80
C PHE A 218 -0.05 -9.84 -8.93
N ASP A 219 -0.03 -11.16 -8.67
CA ASP A 219 -0.02 -12.27 -9.66
C ASP A 219 -0.10 -11.82 -11.15
N LYS A 220 1.08 -11.57 -11.74
CA LYS A 220 1.28 -11.08 -13.12
C LYS A 220 0.61 -9.74 -13.42
N PHE A 221 0.87 -8.74 -12.58
CA PHE A 221 0.44 -7.36 -12.78
C PHE A 221 1.45 -6.62 -13.66
N ALA A 222 1.07 -6.28 -14.88
CA ALA A 222 1.93 -5.58 -15.83
C ALA A 222 1.53 -4.11 -15.94
N GLY A 223 2.45 -3.24 -15.55
CA GLY A 223 2.45 -1.82 -15.87
C GLY A 223 3.85 -1.41 -16.31
N PHE A 224 3.97 -0.44 -17.21
CA PHE A 224 5.28 -0.02 -17.74
C PHE A 224 6.02 0.85 -16.72
N VAL A 225 5.35 1.92 -16.28
CA VAL A 225 5.79 2.79 -15.20
C VAL A 225 4.59 2.99 -14.27
N TYR A 226 4.60 2.35 -13.11
CA TYR A 226 3.45 2.38 -12.20
C TYR A 226 3.87 2.71 -10.77
N GLU A 227 2.92 3.24 -10.00
CA GLU A 227 3.10 3.51 -8.58
C GLU A 227 2.01 2.81 -7.78
N ILE A 228 2.39 2.16 -6.70
CA ILE A 228 1.47 1.56 -5.73
C ILE A 228 1.38 2.51 -4.54
N VAL A 229 0.17 2.98 -4.28
CA VAL A 229 -0.19 3.79 -3.11
C VAL A 229 -1.36 3.13 -2.40
N ALA A 230 -1.34 3.12 -1.06
CA ALA A 230 -2.44 2.63 -0.25
C ALA A 230 -3.00 3.73 0.68
N ASN A 231 -4.32 3.88 0.69
CA ASN A 231 -5.03 4.78 1.61
C ASN A 231 -6.46 4.27 1.89
N ASP A 232 -7.27 5.06 2.60
CA ASP A 232 -8.63 4.69 2.98
C ASP A 232 -9.69 4.94 1.89
N LEU A 233 -9.47 5.85 0.95
CA LEU A 233 -10.52 6.32 0.03
C LEU A 233 -10.23 6.11 -1.46
N GLY A 234 -9.03 5.68 -1.84
CA GLY A 234 -8.55 5.69 -3.22
C GLY A 234 -8.18 7.12 -3.64
N PRO A 235 -8.81 7.69 -4.68
CA PRO A 235 -8.64 9.10 -5.02
C PRO A 235 -9.04 10.05 -3.87
N ASP A 236 -8.32 11.17 -3.77
CA ASP A 236 -8.61 12.23 -2.80
C ASP A 236 -10.01 12.79 -3.07
N SER A 237 -10.88 12.69 -2.06
CA SER A 237 -12.31 13.03 -2.17
C SER A 237 -12.75 13.99 -1.06
N PRO A 238 -13.46 15.09 -1.39
CA PRO A 238 -13.77 15.53 -2.74
C PRO A 238 -12.50 15.93 -3.50
N ASN A 239 -12.53 15.78 -4.83
CA ASN A 239 -11.42 16.20 -5.68
C ASN A 239 -11.27 17.73 -5.72
N GLY A 240 -10.30 18.25 -6.51
CA GLY A 240 -10.07 19.69 -6.65
C GLY A 240 -11.26 20.51 -7.17
N ASN A 241 -12.27 19.86 -7.76
CA ASN A 241 -13.51 20.49 -8.25
C ASN A 241 -14.69 20.37 -7.27
N GLY A 242 -14.53 19.61 -6.18
CA GLY A 242 -15.58 19.37 -5.21
C GLY A 242 -16.38 18.08 -5.45
N ASP A 243 -16.03 17.27 -6.45
CA ASP A 243 -16.75 16.03 -6.76
C ASP A 243 -16.33 14.89 -5.81
N THR A 244 -17.29 14.05 -5.42
CA THR A 244 -17.03 12.84 -4.63
C THR A 244 -16.48 11.75 -5.54
N VAL A 245 -15.22 11.35 -5.32
CA VAL A 245 -14.50 10.35 -6.15
C VAL A 245 -13.95 9.18 -5.34
N ALA A 246 -14.32 9.07 -4.07
CA ALA A 246 -13.86 8.01 -3.18
C ALA A 246 -14.28 6.61 -3.67
N GLY A 247 -13.33 5.69 -3.72
CA GLY A 247 -13.51 4.31 -4.15
C GLY A 247 -13.84 4.17 -5.64
N MET A 248 -13.49 5.16 -6.46
CA MET A 248 -13.67 5.14 -7.92
C MET A 248 -12.35 5.00 -8.65
N SER A 249 -12.38 4.37 -9.83
CA SER A 249 -11.33 4.53 -10.84
C SER A 249 -11.52 5.88 -11.53
N VAL A 250 -10.51 6.75 -11.43
CA VAL A 250 -10.58 8.11 -11.99
C VAL A 250 -9.41 8.40 -12.91
N CYS A 251 -9.63 9.30 -13.85
CA CYS A 251 -8.54 9.89 -14.62
C CYS A 251 -7.70 10.84 -13.77
N ILE A 252 -6.38 10.81 -13.90
CA ILE A 252 -5.48 11.77 -13.26
C ILE A 252 -5.42 13.11 -14.03
N GLY A 253 -5.88 13.15 -15.29
CA GLY A 253 -6.06 14.38 -16.07
C GLY A 253 -6.15 14.12 -17.59
N ASP A 254 -6.38 15.18 -18.37
CA ASP A 254 -6.34 15.13 -19.84
C ASP A 254 -4.88 15.13 -20.34
N LEU A 255 -4.24 13.96 -20.27
CA LEU A 255 -2.83 13.80 -20.64
C LEU A 255 -2.64 13.54 -22.15
N SER A 256 -3.69 13.12 -22.85
CA SER A 256 -3.62 12.72 -24.27
C SER A 256 -4.33 13.70 -25.24
N GLY A 257 -4.93 14.78 -24.74
CA GLY A 257 -5.79 15.67 -25.54
C GLY A 257 -7.12 15.02 -25.97
N THR A 258 -7.32 13.75 -25.60
CA THR A 258 -8.63 13.12 -25.58
C THR A 258 -9.15 13.32 -24.17
N ALA A 259 -9.96 14.36 -24.00
CA ALA A 259 -10.58 14.66 -22.71
C ALA A 259 -11.19 13.38 -22.14
N CYS A 260 -10.82 13.05 -20.91
CA CYS A 260 -11.52 12.01 -20.17
C CYS A 260 -13.01 12.26 -20.30
N GLN A 261 -13.77 11.25 -20.75
CA GLN A 261 -15.18 11.45 -21.09
C GLN A 261 -16.01 11.94 -19.88
N ASN A 262 -15.48 11.80 -18.66
CA ASN A 262 -15.91 12.56 -17.49
C ASN A 262 -15.20 13.94 -17.42
N THR A 263 -15.59 14.84 -18.33
CA THR A 263 -14.95 16.15 -18.56
C THR A 263 -15.08 17.18 -17.43
N ASN A 264 -15.59 16.80 -16.26
CA ASN A 264 -15.82 17.69 -15.13
C ASN A 264 -15.00 17.37 -13.86
N LEU A 265 -14.23 16.26 -13.82
CA LEU A 265 -13.63 15.77 -12.57
C LEU A 265 -12.27 16.38 -12.17
N GLY A 266 -11.83 17.49 -12.78
CA GLY A 266 -10.60 18.17 -12.36
C GLY A 266 -9.35 17.28 -12.40
N THR A 267 -8.26 17.73 -11.78
CA THR A 267 -7.08 16.87 -11.54
C THR A 267 -7.36 16.05 -10.30
N ASN A 268 -7.55 14.74 -10.46
CA ASN A 268 -7.66 13.82 -9.34
C ASN A 268 -6.26 13.49 -8.82
N THR A 269 -6.13 13.42 -7.50
CA THR A 269 -4.88 13.09 -6.81
C THR A 269 -5.08 11.90 -5.89
N VAL A 270 -3.99 11.28 -5.46
CA VAL A 270 -4.01 10.19 -4.48
C VAL A 270 -2.98 10.51 -3.40
N SER A 271 -3.45 10.65 -2.16
CA SER A 271 -2.59 10.85 -1.01
C SER A 271 -2.28 9.52 -0.31
N PRO A 272 -1.01 9.12 -0.13
CA PRO A 272 -0.66 7.91 0.59
C PRO A 272 -0.98 8.05 2.08
N LYS A 273 -1.42 6.95 2.70
CA LYS A 273 -1.76 6.92 4.12
C LYS A 273 -1.25 5.69 4.83
N TYR A 274 -1.27 4.53 4.17
CA TYR A 274 -0.96 3.25 4.79
C TYR A 274 0.43 2.75 4.45
N LYS A 275 1.03 2.05 5.41
CA LYS A 275 2.33 1.40 5.23
C LYS A 275 2.15 0.19 4.32
N VAL A 276 3.01 0.07 3.32
CA VAL A 276 3.02 -1.06 2.39
C VAL A 276 4.37 -1.78 2.51
N TYR A 277 4.37 -2.95 3.15
CA TYR A 277 5.54 -3.82 3.33
C TYR A 277 5.72 -4.76 2.13
N LEU A 278 6.97 -5.16 1.84
CA LEU A 278 7.26 -6.20 0.83
C LEU A 278 7.06 -7.64 1.34
N ASN A 279 6.92 -7.82 2.66
CA ASN A 279 6.58 -9.11 3.29
C ASN A 279 5.69 -8.88 4.51
N ASP A 280 5.13 -9.96 5.07
CA ASP A 280 4.32 -9.91 6.29
C ASP A 280 5.11 -9.24 7.42
N PRO A 281 4.66 -8.10 7.99
CA PRO A 281 5.44 -7.35 8.96
C PRO A 281 5.79 -8.19 10.19
N GLU A 282 7.06 -8.24 10.57
CA GLU A 282 7.45 -8.85 11.84
C GLU A 282 7.03 -7.97 13.04
N LYS A 283 6.80 -6.67 12.81
CA LYS A 283 6.22 -5.79 13.81
C LYS A 283 4.80 -6.24 14.15
N SER A 284 4.49 -6.33 15.44
CA SER A 284 3.18 -6.76 15.91
C SER A 284 2.10 -5.69 15.69
N TYR A 285 0.99 -6.13 15.09
CA TYR A 285 -0.19 -5.32 14.78
C TYR A 285 -1.46 -6.00 15.31
N PRO A 286 -1.84 -5.77 16.58
CA PRO A 286 -2.99 -6.44 17.18
C PRO A 286 -4.30 -6.09 16.49
N ARG A 287 -5.16 -7.09 16.25
CA ARG A 287 -6.52 -6.87 15.71
C ARG A 287 -7.46 -6.31 16.79
N PRO A 288 -8.45 -5.48 16.39
CA PRO A 288 -9.46 -4.99 17.32
C PRO A 288 -10.26 -6.15 17.93
N GLN A 289 -10.56 -6.04 19.22
CA GLN A 289 -11.35 -7.05 19.96
C GLN A 289 -12.84 -6.69 20.05
N VAL A 290 -13.19 -5.48 19.59
CA VAL A 290 -14.55 -4.95 19.55
C VAL A 290 -14.85 -4.54 18.11
N GLY A 291 -16.09 -4.77 17.66
CA GLY A 291 -16.53 -4.36 16.33
C GLY A 291 -17.01 -2.91 16.30
N PRO A 292 -17.02 -2.28 15.11
CA PRO A 292 -17.66 -0.98 14.92
C PRO A 292 -19.16 -1.09 15.19
N GLN A 293 -19.73 -0.03 15.76
CA GLN A 293 -21.16 0.12 16.04
C GLN A 293 -21.64 1.45 15.47
N ILE A 294 -22.88 1.42 14.95
CA ILE A 294 -23.62 2.59 14.48
C ILE A 294 -24.82 2.78 15.38
N SER A 295 -25.09 4.02 15.76
CA SER A 295 -26.27 4.44 16.50
C SER A 295 -26.74 5.80 16.02
N ASN A 296 -27.95 6.22 16.40
CA ASN A 296 -28.52 7.52 16.06
C ASN A 296 -28.46 7.83 14.55
N PHE A 297 -28.74 6.85 13.69
CA PHE A 297 -28.80 7.08 12.25
C PHE A 297 -30.14 7.74 11.88
N TYR A 298 -30.08 8.95 11.31
CA TYR A 298 -31.25 9.69 10.83
C TYR A 298 -30.87 10.67 9.70
N PHE A 299 -31.87 11.15 8.96
CA PHE A 299 -31.71 12.19 7.93
C PHE A 299 -32.49 13.44 8.35
N LEU A 300 -31.84 14.59 8.26
CA LEU A 300 -32.42 15.90 8.48
C LEU A 300 -32.41 16.67 7.16
N ASP A 301 -33.58 17.00 6.64
CA ASP A 301 -33.67 17.85 5.46
C ASP A 301 -33.36 19.32 5.79
N ASN A 302 -33.13 20.14 4.76
CA ASN A 302 -32.86 21.57 4.94
C ASN A 302 -34.07 22.39 5.46
N ALA A 303 -35.26 21.81 5.52
CA ALA A 303 -36.43 22.38 6.19
C ALA A 303 -36.50 22.02 7.69
N GLY A 304 -35.64 21.11 8.16
CA GLY A 304 -35.59 20.63 9.54
C GLY A 304 -36.62 19.55 9.86
N GLU A 305 -37.23 18.92 8.85
CA GLU A 305 -38.10 17.76 9.03
C GLU A 305 -37.27 16.48 9.08
N ASP A 306 -37.63 15.58 10.00
CA ASP A 306 -36.88 14.37 10.34
C ASP A 306 -37.50 13.13 9.68
N ASN A 307 -36.65 12.22 9.17
CA ASN A 307 -36.99 10.90 8.62
C ASN A 307 -37.79 10.85 7.31
N THR A 308 -37.80 11.92 6.52
CA THR A 308 -38.24 11.82 5.13
C THR A 308 -37.31 12.62 4.22
N ILE A 309 -36.81 11.96 3.18
CA ILE A 309 -36.35 12.63 1.95
C ILE A 309 -37.63 13.08 1.23
N SER A 310 -38.36 14.01 1.86
CA SER A 310 -39.63 14.52 1.35
C SER A 310 -39.35 15.58 0.30
N PRO A 311 -40.24 15.73 -0.69
CA PRO A 311 -40.12 16.82 -1.63
C PRO A 311 -40.31 18.16 -0.92
N GLY A 312 -39.32 19.03 -1.08
CA GLY A 312 -39.48 20.43 -0.77
C GLY A 312 -40.71 21.01 -1.46
N THR A 313 -41.22 22.12 -0.92
CA THR A 313 -42.38 22.83 -1.51
C THR A 313 -42.15 23.34 -2.95
N SER A 314 -40.93 23.21 -3.47
CA SER A 314 -40.52 23.49 -4.85
C SER A 314 -40.71 22.25 -5.73
N SER A 315 -41.64 22.30 -6.67
CA SER A 315 -41.82 21.23 -7.67
C SER A 315 -40.52 20.94 -8.44
N GLY A 316 -40.00 19.71 -8.33
CA GLY A 316 -38.96 19.16 -9.21
C GLY A 316 -37.54 19.11 -8.66
N VAL A 317 -37.31 19.41 -7.38
CA VAL A 317 -36.03 19.22 -6.68
C VAL A 317 -36.32 18.53 -5.34
N GLN A 318 -35.67 17.39 -5.08
CA GLN A 318 -35.68 16.74 -3.76
C GLN A 318 -34.97 17.62 -2.73
N ASP A 319 -35.39 17.56 -1.47
CA ASP A 319 -34.70 18.30 -0.42
C ASP A 319 -33.28 17.77 -0.24
N ASN A 320 -32.31 18.67 -0.29
CA ASN A 320 -30.95 18.40 0.18
C ASN A 320 -30.94 18.38 1.71
N GLY A 321 -30.00 17.66 2.30
CA GLY A 321 -29.98 17.48 3.74
C GLY A 321 -28.73 16.79 4.24
N THR A 322 -28.79 16.33 5.47
CA THR A 322 -27.66 15.72 6.17
C THR A 322 -28.06 14.40 6.80
N PHE A 323 -27.36 13.32 6.44
CA PHE A 323 -27.39 12.09 7.22
C PHE A 323 -26.50 12.25 8.44
N ASN A 324 -27.00 11.82 9.59
CA ASN A 324 -26.30 11.89 10.86
C ASN A 324 -26.19 10.48 11.43
N PHE A 325 -25.05 10.13 12.02
CA PHE A 325 -24.88 8.91 12.80
C PHE A 325 -23.82 9.08 13.89
N THR A 326 -23.84 8.20 14.89
CA THR A 326 -22.80 8.11 15.92
C THR A 326 -22.10 6.76 15.83
N THR A 327 -20.76 6.77 15.90
CA THR A 327 -19.96 5.54 15.96
C THR A 327 -19.10 5.44 17.22
N ASN A 328 -18.78 4.20 17.62
CA ASN A 328 -17.92 3.87 18.74
C ASN A 328 -16.43 3.80 18.38
N LEU A 329 -16.03 4.14 17.15
CA LEU A 329 -14.61 4.17 16.77
C LEU A 329 -13.83 5.10 17.72
N GLU A 330 -12.59 4.72 18.03
CA GLU A 330 -11.66 5.57 18.79
C GLU A 330 -10.68 6.31 17.87
N THR A 331 -10.50 5.78 16.65
CA THR A 331 -9.71 6.35 15.54
C THR A 331 -10.62 6.53 14.30
N ASN A 332 -10.06 6.95 13.17
CA ASN A 332 -10.84 7.11 11.94
C ASN A 332 -11.06 5.76 11.24
N GLY A 333 -12.23 5.60 10.61
CA GLY A 333 -12.52 4.55 9.63
C GLY A 333 -13.13 5.16 8.37
N THR A 334 -13.72 4.34 7.51
CA THR A 334 -14.56 4.81 6.40
C THR A 334 -16.03 4.51 6.66
N TYR A 335 -16.92 5.29 6.06
CA TYR A 335 -18.33 4.97 5.94
C TYR A 335 -18.70 4.76 4.47
N GLU A 336 -19.74 3.98 4.26
CA GLU A 336 -20.47 3.91 3.00
C GLU A 336 -21.95 3.98 3.31
N LEU A 337 -22.61 4.98 2.74
CA LEU A 337 -24.06 5.14 2.75
C LEU A 337 -24.58 4.92 1.33
N ILE A 338 -25.58 4.05 1.20
CA ILE A 338 -26.21 3.74 -0.08
C ILE A 338 -27.69 4.10 0.00
N LEU A 339 -28.17 4.88 -0.97
CA LEU A 339 -29.58 5.18 -1.17
C LEU A 339 -30.10 4.33 -2.33
N ASP A 340 -31.10 3.50 -2.06
CA ASP A 340 -31.85 2.75 -3.08
C ASP A 340 -32.71 3.74 -3.88
N THR A 341 -32.17 4.25 -4.98
CA THR A 341 -32.81 5.34 -5.75
C THR A 341 -33.65 4.86 -6.91
N ASP A 342 -33.44 3.62 -7.36
CA ASP A 342 -34.24 2.99 -8.40
C ASP A 342 -35.42 2.17 -7.84
N GLY A 343 -35.45 1.94 -6.52
CA GLY A 343 -36.51 1.24 -5.81
C GLY A 343 -36.49 -0.27 -6.04
N SER A 344 -35.36 -0.82 -6.46
CA SER A 344 -35.19 -2.26 -6.71
C SER A 344 -35.19 -3.08 -5.41
N GLY A 345 -34.81 -2.46 -4.30
CA GLY A 345 -34.55 -3.14 -3.03
C GLY A 345 -33.19 -3.84 -2.96
N ASP A 346 -32.40 -3.76 -4.04
CA ASP A 346 -31.02 -4.23 -4.14
C ASP A 346 -30.11 -3.00 -4.13
N TYR A 347 -29.07 -3.00 -3.29
CA TYR A 347 -28.14 -1.86 -3.18
C TYR A 347 -27.00 -2.01 -4.21
N GLY A 348 -27.05 -1.29 -5.32
CA GLY A 348 -26.25 -1.59 -6.52
C GLY A 348 -26.21 -0.54 -7.64
N GLU A 349 -26.04 -1.02 -8.87
CA GLU A 349 -26.07 -0.18 -10.07
C GLU A 349 -27.38 0.62 -10.15
N GLY A 350 -27.29 1.95 -10.26
CA GLY A 350 -28.45 2.84 -10.28
C GLY A 350 -28.75 3.54 -8.94
N ASP A 351 -28.00 3.22 -7.89
CA ASP A 351 -28.12 3.83 -6.55
C ASP A 351 -27.12 4.95 -6.29
N VAL A 352 -27.39 5.75 -5.27
CA VAL A 352 -26.47 6.81 -4.81
C VAL A 352 -25.55 6.29 -3.73
N TYR A 353 -24.25 6.52 -3.90
CA TYR A 353 -23.21 6.13 -2.95
C TYR A 353 -22.57 7.38 -2.34
N LEU A 354 -22.61 7.48 -1.01
CA LEU A 354 -21.86 8.48 -0.26
C LEU A 354 -20.78 7.77 0.54
N ARG A 355 -19.52 8.03 0.20
CA ARG A 355 -18.34 7.45 0.86
C ARG A 355 -17.47 8.54 1.44
N GLY A 356 -16.85 8.25 2.59
CA GLY A 356 -15.94 9.20 3.23
C GLY A 356 -15.39 8.69 4.55
N VAL A 357 -14.70 9.59 5.26
CA VAL A 357 -14.07 9.27 6.55
C VAL A 357 -15.10 9.30 7.67
N ALA A 358 -15.24 8.18 8.39
CA ALA A 358 -15.94 8.10 9.66
C ALA A 358 -14.99 8.50 10.80
N ARG A 359 -15.42 9.44 11.64
CA ARG A 359 -14.66 9.96 12.80
C ARG A 359 -15.25 9.42 14.12
N PRO A 360 -14.47 9.38 15.20
CA PRO A 360 -14.99 9.04 16.53
C PRO A 360 -16.17 9.92 16.94
N GLY A 361 -17.27 9.29 17.40
CA GLY A 361 -18.48 9.99 17.83
C GLY A 361 -19.44 10.35 16.69
N GLU A 362 -19.94 11.58 16.69
CA GLU A 362 -20.96 12.06 15.73
C GLU A 362 -20.37 12.36 14.35
N ASN A 363 -21.07 11.94 13.30
CA ASN A 363 -20.71 12.10 11.90
C ASN A 363 -21.89 12.65 11.10
N ASN A 364 -21.60 13.58 10.19
CA ASN A 364 -22.57 14.30 9.39
C ASN A 364 -22.17 14.22 7.91
N LEU A 365 -23.09 13.83 7.05
CA LEU A 365 -22.88 13.58 5.62
C LEU A 365 -23.90 14.40 4.85
N THR A 366 -23.42 15.39 4.10
CA THR A 366 -24.29 16.20 3.26
C THR A 366 -24.65 15.42 2.00
N TRP A 367 -25.93 15.45 1.64
CA TRP A 367 -26.42 14.99 0.35
C TRP A 367 -27.16 16.13 -0.35
N ASP A 368 -26.90 16.29 -1.65
CA ASP A 368 -27.32 17.45 -2.44
C ASP A 368 -28.66 17.25 -3.16
N GLY A 369 -29.29 16.08 -3.01
CA GLY A 369 -30.57 15.75 -3.66
C GLY A 369 -30.42 15.15 -5.07
N ASN A 370 -29.18 14.92 -5.54
CA ASN A 370 -28.91 14.41 -6.89
C ASN A 370 -28.50 12.93 -6.89
N ASP A 371 -28.61 12.30 -8.07
CA ASP A 371 -28.03 11.00 -8.38
C ASP A 371 -26.51 11.10 -8.66
N ASN A 372 -25.84 9.95 -8.88
CA ASN A 372 -24.39 9.92 -9.19
C ASN A 372 -24.05 10.54 -10.56
N GLN A 373 -25.05 10.87 -11.39
CA GLN A 373 -24.87 11.58 -12.66
C GLN A 373 -25.17 13.09 -12.53
N GLY A 374 -25.45 13.57 -11.32
CA GLY A 374 -25.76 14.96 -11.02
C GLY A 374 -27.18 15.39 -11.42
N ASN A 375 -28.07 14.45 -11.74
CA ASN A 375 -29.48 14.79 -11.99
C ASN A 375 -30.25 14.83 -10.67
N PRO A 376 -31.18 15.77 -10.50
CA PRO A 376 -32.07 15.78 -9.34
C PRO A 376 -32.89 14.49 -9.27
N LEU A 377 -32.89 13.84 -8.10
CA LEU A 377 -33.76 12.69 -7.89
C LEU A 377 -35.24 13.10 -7.91
N PRO A 378 -36.13 12.26 -8.46
CA PRO A 378 -37.56 12.45 -8.36
C PRO A 378 -38.05 12.56 -6.91
N ILE A 379 -39.28 13.05 -6.77
CA ILE A 379 -39.98 13.01 -5.49
C ILE A 379 -40.28 11.55 -5.15
N GLY A 380 -39.83 11.06 -3.99
CA GLY A 380 -39.92 9.64 -3.65
C GLY A 380 -39.43 9.31 -2.24
N ASN A 381 -39.59 8.04 -1.86
CA ASN A 381 -39.00 7.47 -0.65
C ASN A 381 -37.81 6.61 -1.06
N TYR A 382 -36.64 6.87 -0.47
CA TYR A 382 -35.40 6.16 -0.80
C TYR A 382 -34.87 5.47 0.45
N PRO A 383 -34.99 4.13 0.55
CA PRO A 383 -34.36 3.36 1.63
C PRO A 383 -32.85 3.61 1.66
N ALA A 384 -32.32 3.87 2.85
CA ALA A 384 -30.90 4.13 3.06
C ALA A 384 -30.28 3.04 3.93
N THR A 385 -29.08 2.58 3.56
CA THR A 385 -28.23 1.79 4.44
C THR A 385 -26.94 2.52 4.73
N ILE A 386 -26.35 2.25 5.90
CA ILE A 386 -25.03 2.76 6.25
C ILE A 386 -24.18 1.66 6.86
N SER A 387 -22.93 1.61 6.43
CA SER A 387 -21.89 0.75 6.99
C SER A 387 -20.68 1.58 7.42
N ILE A 388 -19.94 1.06 8.40
CA ILE A 388 -18.64 1.60 8.82
C ILE A 388 -17.62 0.49 8.67
N LYS A 389 -16.52 0.80 8.00
CA LYS A 389 -15.50 -0.16 7.59
C LYS A 389 -14.14 0.27 8.16
N PRO A 390 -13.85 -0.01 9.45
CA PRO A 390 -12.49 0.14 9.94
C PRO A 390 -11.60 -0.88 9.20
N GLY A 391 -10.37 -0.48 8.89
CA GLY A 391 -9.45 -1.32 8.15
C GLY A 391 -9.67 -1.41 6.65
N GLU A 392 -10.62 -0.67 6.06
CA GLU A 392 -10.71 -0.57 4.61
C GLU A 392 -9.43 0.07 4.05
N TYR A 393 -8.93 -0.46 2.94
CA TYR A 393 -7.94 0.23 2.12
C TYR A 393 -8.29 0.13 0.65
N ASN A 394 -7.82 1.12 -0.08
CA ASN A 394 -7.80 1.19 -1.52
C ASN A 394 -6.34 1.19 -1.96
N PHE A 395 -6.05 0.52 -3.06
CA PHE A 395 -4.78 0.69 -3.77
C PHE A 395 -5.04 1.43 -5.08
N SER A 396 -4.13 2.32 -5.44
CA SER A 396 -4.14 3.01 -6.73
C SER A 396 -2.93 2.58 -7.53
N ALA A 397 -3.13 2.35 -8.83
CA ALA A 397 -2.09 2.15 -9.81
C ALA A 397 -2.37 3.01 -11.04
N VAL A 398 -1.31 3.40 -11.75
CA VAL A 398 -1.36 4.22 -12.97
C VAL A 398 -0.53 3.50 -14.03
N ASP A 399 -0.93 3.61 -15.31
CA ASP A 399 -0.24 2.97 -16.44
C ASP A 399 -0.05 1.45 -16.23
N ALA A 400 -1.13 0.84 -15.73
CA ALA A 400 -1.29 -0.61 -15.57
C ALA A 400 -2.23 -1.13 -16.64
N GLU A 401 -1.75 -2.07 -17.45
CA GLU A 401 -2.47 -2.56 -18.63
C GLU A 401 -3.06 -3.94 -18.42
N THR A 402 -2.41 -4.78 -17.60
CA THR A 402 -2.83 -6.17 -17.40
C THR A 402 -2.72 -6.61 -15.95
N SER A 403 -3.68 -7.39 -15.50
CA SER A 403 -3.57 -8.20 -14.29
C SER A 403 -3.95 -9.63 -14.61
N GLY A 404 -3.02 -10.57 -14.40
CA GLY A 404 -3.14 -11.99 -14.75
C GLY A 404 -3.05 -12.25 -16.25
N GLY A 405 -3.89 -11.59 -17.05
CA GLY A 405 -4.04 -11.84 -18.48
C GLY A 405 -4.70 -13.20 -18.79
N PRO A 406 -4.95 -13.51 -20.08
CA PRO A 406 -5.68 -14.70 -20.46
C PRO A 406 -5.04 -16.01 -19.98
N GLY A 407 -5.74 -16.76 -19.12
CA GLY A 407 -5.34 -18.10 -18.69
C GLY A 407 -4.51 -18.16 -17.40
N ASN A 408 -4.30 -17.01 -16.74
CA ASN A 408 -3.67 -16.93 -15.43
C ASN A 408 -4.66 -16.48 -14.36
N ASN A 409 -4.22 -16.51 -13.12
CA ASN A 409 -4.87 -15.75 -12.05
C ASN A 409 -4.32 -14.32 -12.10
N GLY A 410 -5.17 -13.33 -11.83
CA GLY A 410 -4.74 -11.96 -11.65
C GLY A 410 -4.80 -11.54 -10.19
N LEU A 411 -4.87 -10.24 -9.97
CA LEU A 411 -4.74 -9.60 -8.67
C LEU A 411 -5.82 -10.07 -7.68
N THR A 412 -5.42 -10.25 -6.42
CA THR A 412 -6.32 -10.62 -5.34
C THR A 412 -5.90 -9.94 -4.04
N ILE A 413 -6.85 -9.80 -3.11
CA ILE A 413 -6.63 -9.25 -1.78
C ILE A 413 -7.07 -10.29 -0.75
N HIS A 414 -6.28 -10.45 0.32
CA HIS A 414 -6.57 -11.35 1.43
C HIS A 414 -6.36 -10.64 2.76
N ALA A 415 -7.20 -10.94 3.76
CA ALA A 415 -6.92 -10.58 5.13
C ALA A 415 -5.75 -11.44 5.66
N VAL A 416 -4.87 -10.84 6.45
CA VAL A 416 -3.81 -11.57 7.16
C VAL A 416 -4.19 -11.65 8.63
N GLU A 417 -4.43 -12.87 9.11
CA GLU A 417 -4.79 -13.18 10.49
C GLU A 417 -3.72 -12.71 11.47
N GLY A 418 -4.11 -12.50 12.74
CA GLY A 418 -3.16 -12.03 13.78
C GLY A 418 -2.01 -13.00 14.12
N ASN A 419 -1.95 -14.17 13.47
CA ASN A 419 -0.87 -15.15 13.54
C ASN A 419 0.03 -15.13 12.29
N GLY A 420 -0.17 -14.18 11.35
CA GLY A 420 0.54 -14.08 10.06
C GLY A 420 -0.05 -14.99 8.95
N THR A 421 -1.13 -15.72 9.21
CA THR A 421 -1.74 -16.61 8.21
C THR A 421 -2.62 -15.80 7.26
N VAL A 422 -2.40 -15.97 5.97
CA VAL A 422 -3.27 -15.40 4.93
C VAL A 422 -4.60 -16.15 4.91
N ASP A 423 -5.70 -15.42 5.11
CA ASP A 423 -7.05 -15.94 4.95
C ASP A 423 -7.43 -15.98 3.46
N SER A 424 -7.11 -17.12 2.85
CA SER A 424 -7.43 -17.35 1.43
C SER A 424 -8.91 -17.70 1.18
N SER A 425 -9.78 -17.67 2.22
CA SER A 425 -11.22 -17.92 2.11
C SER A 425 -12.05 -16.66 1.84
N ASP A 426 -11.40 -15.48 1.87
CA ASP A 426 -12.05 -14.22 1.58
C ASP A 426 -12.66 -14.19 0.17
N THR A 427 -13.88 -13.65 0.10
CA THR A 427 -14.54 -13.34 -1.15
C THR A 427 -14.05 -12.00 -1.65
N VAL A 428 -13.44 -11.98 -2.84
CA VAL A 428 -12.98 -10.75 -3.49
C VAL A 428 -14.05 -10.27 -4.46
N HIS A 429 -14.40 -9.00 -4.35
CA HIS A 429 -15.39 -8.33 -5.19
C HIS A 429 -14.71 -7.25 -6.04
N TRP A 430 -15.15 -7.08 -7.28
CA TRP A 430 -14.68 -6.02 -8.18
C TRP A 430 -15.79 -5.53 -9.10
N ASP A 431 -15.67 -4.27 -9.52
CA ASP A 431 -16.60 -3.59 -10.42
C ASP A 431 -15.81 -2.79 -11.46
N ASP A 432 -15.72 -3.32 -12.68
CA ASP A 432 -15.04 -2.70 -13.81
C ASP A 432 -15.99 -1.84 -14.67
N VAL A 433 -17.28 -1.77 -14.32
CA VAL A 433 -18.34 -1.16 -15.16
C VAL A 433 -18.43 0.35 -14.95
N SER A 434 -18.04 0.85 -13.78
CA SER A 434 -18.19 2.26 -13.40
C SER A 434 -17.34 3.26 -14.21
N ALA A 435 -16.31 2.81 -14.94
CA ALA A 435 -15.38 3.71 -15.64
C ALA A 435 -15.17 3.41 -17.15
N SER A 436 -15.54 2.24 -17.67
CA SER A 436 -15.37 1.93 -19.09
C SER A 436 -16.18 0.69 -19.47
N ASN A 437 -16.43 0.44 -20.76
CA ASN A 437 -17.18 -0.72 -21.27
C ASN A 437 -16.45 -2.08 -21.03
N LEU A 438 -15.80 -2.27 -19.88
CA LEU A 438 -15.19 -3.52 -19.45
C LEU A 438 -16.27 -4.42 -18.86
N THR A 439 -16.25 -5.70 -19.22
CA THR A 439 -17.30 -6.68 -18.88
C THR A 439 -16.96 -7.47 -17.62
N GLY A 440 -16.45 -6.82 -16.58
CA GLY A 440 -16.05 -7.46 -15.32
C GLY A 440 -16.86 -6.96 -14.14
N PHE A 441 -17.94 -7.64 -13.79
CA PHE A 441 -18.76 -7.30 -12.62
C PHE A 441 -18.86 -8.49 -11.70
N ASN A 442 -18.28 -8.40 -10.50
CA ASN A 442 -18.24 -9.49 -9.51
C ASN A 442 -18.78 -9.03 -8.14
N MET A 443 -19.92 -8.32 -8.12
CA MET A 443 -20.55 -7.91 -6.86
C MET A 443 -20.94 -9.09 -5.95
N ASP A 444 -21.23 -10.26 -6.51
CA ASP A 444 -21.61 -11.44 -5.72
C ASP A 444 -20.41 -12.34 -5.35
N GLY A 445 -19.21 -12.02 -5.83
CA GLY A 445 -18.01 -12.83 -5.59
C GLY A 445 -18.00 -14.18 -6.34
N SER A 446 -18.95 -14.40 -7.26
CA SER A 446 -19.13 -15.67 -7.96
C SER A 446 -18.15 -15.90 -9.11
N LEU A 447 -17.53 -14.84 -9.65
CA LEU A 447 -16.59 -14.91 -10.77
C LEU A 447 -15.17 -15.34 -10.35
N GLY A 448 -15.02 -15.82 -9.13
CA GLY A 448 -13.74 -16.24 -8.54
C GLY A 448 -13.14 -15.13 -7.69
N ARG A 449 -11.97 -15.43 -7.11
CA ARG A 449 -11.24 -14.50 -6.22
C ARG A 449 -10.22 -13.62 -6.94
N TYR A 450 -10.02 -13.85 -8.23
CA TYR A 450 -8.95 -13.23 -9.01
C TYR A 450 -9.51 -12.21 -9.98
N HIS A 451 -9.11 -10.96 -9.80
CA HIS A 451 -9.40 -9.89 -10.74
C HIS A 451 -8.47 -10.01 -11.94
N ASN A 452 -9.03 -10.16 -13.15
CA ASN A 452 -8.25 -10.18 -14.38
C ASN A 452 -8.63 -8.98 -15.23
N LEU A 453 -7.64 -8.17 -15.59
CA LEU A 453 -7.79 -7.00 -16.45
C LEU A 453 -6.87 -7.17 -17.68
N GLY A 454 -7.36 -6.78 -18.85
CA GLY A 454 -6.54 -6.66 -20.06
C GLY A 454 -5.99 -7.98 -20.61
N ASP A 455 -5.06 -7.85 -21.55
CA ASP A 455 -4.19 -8.94 -22.02
C ASP A 455 -2.79 -8.40 -22.33
N PHE A 456 -1.79 -9.29 -22.27
CA PHE A 456 -0.40 -8.95 -22.57
C PHE A 456 -0.14 -8.61 -24.06
N THR A 457 -1.18 -8.44 -24.88
CA THR A 457 -1.06 -8.06 -26.30
C THR A 457 -1.45 -6.61 -26.56
N ALA A 458 -1.93 -5.89 -25.54
CA ALA A 458 -2.44 -4.53 -25.64
C ALA A 458 -1.38 -3.40 -25.48
N GLY A 459 -0.11 -3.75 -25.24
CA GLY A 459 1.00 -2.81 -25.05
C GLY A 459 1.54 -2.11 -26.30
#